data_AF-A0A433A8K7-F1
#
_entry.id   AF-A0A433A8K7-F1
#
_cell.length_a   1.000
_cell.length_b   1.000
_cell.length_c   1.000
_cell.angle_alpha   90.00
_cell.angle_beta   90.00
_cell.angle_gamma   90.00
#
_symmetry.space_group_name_H-M   'P 1'
#
loop_
_entity.id
_entity.type
_entity.pdbx_description
1 polymer ?
#
loop_
_entity_poly.entity_id
_entity_poly.type
_entity_poly.pdbx_seq_one_letter_code
_entity_poly.pdbx_strand_id
1 'polypeptide(L)'
;MRGCRAVVLVAAFSGALQGCGGAAGGSGDPGARPLPPGQSCGSIRSELNRLDSKGVPAQVERASNGGKLNATQRADVDKYNDLLNQYLGARCHV
;
A
#
# COMPACT_ATOMS: atom_id res chain seq x y z
N MET A 1 32.34 46.17 -16.27
CA MET A 1 31.11 45.71 -16.96
C MET A 1 30.45 44.68 -16.05
N ARG A 2 29.61 45.07 -15.07
CA ARG A 2 28.12 45.03 -15.11
C ARG A 2 27.54 44.01 -16.10
N GLY A 3 26.94 42.94 -15.57
CA GLY A 3 26.07 41.99 -16.28
C GLY A 3 26.35 40.55 -15.81
N CYS A 4 25.41 39.74 -15.32
CA CYS A 4 23.97 39.83 -15.27
C CYS A 4 23.49 39.12 -14.01
N ARG A 5 22.74 39.83 -13.16
CA ARG A 5 21.88 39.23 -12.14
C ARG A 5 20.73 38.53 -12.86
N ALA A 6 20.67 37.21 -12.81
CA ALA A 6 19.47 36.44 -13.13
C ALA A 6 19.07 35.68 -11.88
N VAL A 7 18.41 36.40 -10.96
CA VAL A 7 17.83 35.86 -9.74
C VAL A 7 16.57 35.09 -10.12
N VAL A 8 16.67 33.77 -10.05
CA VAL A 8 15.68 32.79 -9.60
C VAL A 8 14.23 33.28 -9.55
N LEU A 9 13.44 32.91 -10.56
CA LEU A 9 11.98 32.87 -10.51
C LEU A 9 11.57 31.40 -10.38
N VAL A 10 11.60 30.87 -9.16
CA VAL A 10 10.90 29.62 -8.82
C VAL A 10 9.44 30.02 -8.61
N ALA A 11 8.66 29.97 -9.68
CA ALA A 11 7.22 30.06 -9.61
C ALA A 11 6.70 28.77 -8.94
N ALA A 12 6.30 28.91 -7.69
CA ALA A 12 5.55 27.93 -6.94
C ALA A 12 4.21 27.66 -7.66
N PHE A 13 4.14 26.55 -8.40
CA PHE A 13 2.88 25.98 -8.83
C PHE A 13 2.32 25.11 -7.70
N SER A 14 1.64 25.78 -6.77
CA SER A 14 0.71 25.14 -5.84
C SER A 14 -0.58 24.82 -6.60
N GLY A 15 -0.60 23.66 -7.25
CA GLY A 15 -1.78 23.09 -7.92
C GLY A 15 -2.05 21.70 -7.35
N ALA A 16 -3.12 21.59 -6.60
CA ALA A 16 -3.61 20.35 -6.01
C ALA A 16 -3.98 19.32 -7.10
N LEU A 17 -3.24 18.22 -7.15
CA LEU A 17 -3.72 16.93 -7.63
C LEU A 17 -3.46 15.90 -6.53
N GLN A 18 -4.29 15.97 -5.49
CA GLN A 18 -4.53 14.80 -4.65
C GLN A 18 -5.22 13.74 -5.52
N GLY A 19 -4.47 12.69 -5.86
CA GLY A 19 -5.00 11.44 -6.38
C GLY A 19 -5.13 11.37 -7.89
N CYS A 20 -4.09 10.92 -8.59
CA CYS A 20 -4.20 9.91 -9.66
C CYS A 20 -2.81 9.52 -10.17
N GLY A 21 -2.47 8.22 -10.12
CA GLY A 21 -1.46 7.59 -10.99
C GLY A 21 -0.03 8.14 -10.97
N GLY A 22 0.79 7.73 -9.99
CA GLY A 22 2.24 7.93 -10.05
C GLY A 22 2.90 6.93 -10.98
N ALA A 23 3.39 7.40 -12.14
CA ALA A 23 4.31 6.67 -13.02
C ALA A 23 5.76 7.14 -12.78
N ALA A 24 6.68 6.18 -12.94
CA ALA A 24 8.13 6.29 -13.22
C ALA A 24 9.11 6.61 -12.07
N GLY A 25 9.99 5.63 -11.79
CA GLY A 25 11.39 5.89 -11.42
C GLY A 25 11.96 5.15 -10.20
N GLY A 26 12.78 4.12 -10.45
CA GLY A 26 13.96 3.80 -9.64
C GLY A 26 13.79 2.92 -8.39
N SER A 27 14.62 1.86 -8.34
CA SER A 27 15.10 1.17 -7.14
C SER A 27 14.15 0.19 -6.43
N GLY A 28 14.20 -1.08 -6.82
CA GLY A 28 14.02 -2.24 -5.93
C GLY A 28 12.67 -2.46 -5.22
N ASP A 29 11.70 -1.56 -5.35
CA ASP A 29 10.38 -1.70 -4.75
C ASP A 29 9.48 -2.55 -5.67
N PRO A 30 8.74 -3.55 -5.15
CA PRO A 30 7.72 -4.23 -5.95
C PRO A 30 6.69 -3.19 -6.36
N GLY A 31 6.82 -2.72 -7.61
CA GLY A 31 6.22 -1.48 -8.09
C GLY A 31 4.76 -1.32 -7.69
N ALA A 32 4.38 -0.07 -7.40
CA ALA A 32 3.07 0.30 -6.88
C ALA A 32 1.96 -0.43 -7.63
N ARG A 33 1.39 -1.46 -6.99
CA ARG A 33 0.30 -2.23 -7.58
C ARG A 33 -0.95 -1.36 -7.50
N PRO A 34 -1.60 -1.05 -8.63
CA PRO A 34 -2.86 -0.35 -8.59
C PRO A 34 -3.84 -1.17 -7.75
N LEU A 35 -4.49 -0.48 -6.81
CA LEU A 35 -5.56 -1.06 -6.01
C LEU A 35 -6.66 -1.58 -6.95
N PRO A 36 -7.35 -2.68 -6.60
CA PRO A 36 -8.53 -3.10 -7.35
C PRO A 36 -9.51 -1.93 -7.51
N PRO A 37 -10.17 -1.77 -8.67
CA PRO A 37 -11.12 -0.68 -8.89
C PRO A 37 -12.19 -0.68 -7.79
N GLY A 38 -12.33 0.43 -7.08
CA GLY A 38 -13.25 0.59 -5.94
C GLY A 38 -12.66 0.33 -4.56
N GLN A 39 -11.40 -0.12 -4.45
CA GLN A 39 -10.71 -0.22 -3.16
C GLN A 39 -9.78 0.97 -2.91
N SER A 40 -9.81 1.46 -1.67
CA SER A 40 -8.90 2.50 -1.16
C SER A 40 -8.04 1.94 -0.03
N CYS A 41 -6.94 2.62 0.28
CA CYS A 41 -6.12 2.31 1.44
C CYS A 41 -6.94 2.21 2.74
N GLY A 42 -7.98 3.05 2.89
CA GLY A 42 -8.89 3.02 4.03
C GLY A 42 -9.76 1.76 4.08
N SER A 43 -10.32 1.33 2.94
CA SER A 43 -11.14 0.12 2.90
C SER A 43 -10.31 -1.14 3.12
N ILE A 44 -9.09 -1.21 2.57
CA ILE A 44 -8.17 -2.33 2.82
C ILE A 44 -7.79 -2.40 4.28
N ARG A 45 -7.43 -1.26 4.90
CA ARG A 45 -7.11 -1.21 6.33
C ARG A 45 -8.28 -1.64 7.20
N SER A 46 -9.51 -1.23 6.85
CA SER A 46 -10.72 -1.68 7.55
C SER A 46 -10.91 -3.19 7.44
N GLU A 47 -10.68 -3.78 6.27
CA GLU A 47 -10.81 -5.23 6.07
C GLU A 47 -9.69 -6.01 6.76
N LEU A 48 -8.45 -5.50 6.76
CA LEU A 48 -7.34 -6.03 7.54
C LEU A 48 -7.66 -6.02 9.04
N ASN A 49 -8.15 -4.90 9.58
CA ASN A 49 -8.58 -4.82 10.98
C ASN A 49 -9.71 -5.80 11.31
N ARG A 50 -10.62 -6.05 10.36
CA ARG A 50 -11.70 -7.02 10.55
C ARG A 50 -11.17 -8.45 10.64
N LEU A 51 -10.17 -8.80 9.83
CA LEU A 51 -9.51 -10.11 9.88
C LEU A 51 -8.60 -10.24 11.11
N ASP A 52 -7.93 -9.16 11.50
CA ASP A 52 -7.15 -9.06 12.74
C ASP A 52 -8.04 -9.34 13.97
N SER A 53 -9.22 -8.72 14.03
CA SER A 53 -10.21 -8.94 15.10
C SER A 53 -10.72 -10.39 15.18
N LYS A 54 -10.60 -11.18 14.11
CA LYS A 54 -10.91 -12.62 14.09
C LYS A 54 -9.74 -13.49 14.54
N GLY A 55 -8.58 -12.91 14.83
CA GLY A 55 -7.36 -13.63 15.19
C GLY A 55 -6.68 -14.30 13.99
N VAL A 56 -6.89 -13.81 12.77
CA VAL A 56 -6.25 -14.34 11.56
C VAL A 56 -4.71 -14.24 11.63
N PRO A 57 -4.08 -13.19 12.19
CA PRO A 57 -2.62 -13.16 12.32
C PRO A 57 -2.03 -14.35 13.07
N ALA A 58 -2.68 -14.79 14.16
CA ALA A 58 -2.26 -15.98 14.90
C ALA A 58 -2.41 -17.27 14.06
N GLN A 59 -3.33 -17.28 13.09
CA GLN A 59 -3.50 -18.39 12.14
C GLN A 59 -2.42 -18.36 11.05
N VAL A 60 -2.02 -17.16 10.59
CA VAL A 60 -0.89 -16.96 9.67
C VAL A 60 0.38 -17.54 10.32
N GLU A 61 0.68 -17.13 11.56
CA GLU A 61 1.85 -17.63 12.29
C GLU A 61 1.81 -19.15 12.46
N ARG A 62 0.64 -19.70 12.78
CA ARG A 62 0.44 -21.15 12.88
C ARG A 62 0.72 -21.85 11.56
N ALA A 63 0.22 -21.33 10.44
CA ALA A 63 0.49 -21.88 9.12
C ALA A 63 1.97 -21.79 8.75
N SER A 64 2.62 -20.66 9.04
CA SER A 64 4.06 -20.46 8.83
C SER A 64 4.90 -21.44 9.65
N ASN A 65 4.45 -21.79 10.85
CA ASN A 65 5.08 -22.79 11.72
C ASN A 65 4.72 -24.24 11.35
N GLY A 66 4.08 -24.48 10.20
CA GLY A 66 3.69 -25.82 9.73
C GLY A 66 2.45 -26.41 10.41
N GLY A 67 1.74 -25.61 11.21
CA GLY A 67 0.49 -25.99 11.84
C GLY A 67 -0.64 -26.13 10.82
N LYS A 68 -1.53 -27.09 11.06
CA LYS A 68 -2.68 -27.32 10.18
C LYS A 68 -3.77 -26.27 10.44
N LEU A 69 -4.28 -25.71 9.34
CA LEU A 69 -5.47 -24.86 9.31
C LEU A 69 -6.62 -25.61 8.64
N ASN A 70 -7.84 -25.38 9.11
CA ASN A 70 -9.03 -25.81 8.38
C ASN A 70 -9.24 -24.96 7.11
N ALA A 71 -10.17 -25.36 6.25
CA ALA A 71 -10.40 -24.69 4.96
C ALA A 71 -10.78 -23.20 5.13
N THR A 72 -11.62 -22.88 6.11
CA THR A 72 -12.05 -21.50 6.40
C THR A 72 -10.89 -20.63 6.90
N GLN A 73 -10.09 -21.15 7.83
CA GLN A 73 -8.90 -20.47 8.37
C GLN A 73 -7.88 -20.20 7.27
N ARG A 74 -7.69 -21.15 6.35
CA ARG A 74 -6.79 -20.98 5.21
C ARG A 74 -7.27 -19.84 4.29
N ALA A 75 -8.56 -19.82 3.96
CA ALA A 75 -9.14 -18.74 3.16
C ALA A 75 -9.01 -17.36 3.82
N ASP A 76 -9.22 -17.28 5.14
CA ASP A 76 -9.04 -16.04 5.89
C ASP A 76 -7.56 -15.59 5.89
N VAL A 77 -6.62 -16.51 6.07
CA VAL A 77 -5.17 -16.26 6.00
C VAL A 77 -4.74 -15.79 4.60
N ASP A 78 -5.22 -16.46 3.55
CA ASP A 78 -4.92 -16.09 2.16
C ASP A 78 -5.44 -14.68 1.86
N LYS A 79 -6.67 -14.38 2.28
CA LYS A 79 -7.27 -13.04 2.14
C LYS A 79 -6.49 -11.98 2.91
N TYR A 80 -6.08 -12.28 4.14
CA TYR A 80 -5.28 -11.36 4.96
C TYR A 80 -3.94 -11.04 4.28
N ASN A 81 -3.24 -12.06 3.79
CA ASN A 81 -1.97 -11.87 3.09
C ASN A 81 -2.13 -11.07 1.79
N ASP A 82 -3.18 -11.33 1.00
CA ASP A 82 -3.46 -10.58 -0.23
C ASP A 82 -3.70 -9.09 0.06
N LEU A 83 -4.56 -8.78 1.04
CA LEU A 83 -4.83 -7.42 1.48
C LEU A 83 -3.60 -6.72 2.05
N LEU A 84 -2.77 -7.45 2.81
CA LEU A 84 -1.53 -6.92 3.38
C LEU A 84 -0.54 -6.57 2.26
N ASN A 85 -0.38 -7.45 1.28
CA ASN A 85 0.46 -7.21 0.11
C ASN A 85 -0.02 -6.01 -0.71
N GLN A 86 -1.34 -5.83 -0.85
CA GLN A 86 -1.91 -4.66 -1.52
C GLN A 86 -1.70 -3.38 -0.69
N TYR A 87 -1.88 -3.43 0.63
CA TYR A 87 -1.65 -2.30 1.53
C TYR A 87 -0.19 -1.82 1.51
N LEU A 88 0.75 -2.77 1.56
CA LEU A 88 2.18 -2.48 1.50
C LEU A 88 2.60 -2.05 0.09
N GLY A 89 2.19 -2.78 -0.94
CA GLY A 89 2.54 -2.51 -2.34
C GLY A 89 1.95 -1.21 -2.90
N ALA A 90 0.75 -0.81 -2.47
CA ALA A 90 0.17 0.50 -2.80
C ALA A 90 0.72 1.64 -1.93
N ARG A 91 1.70 1.35 -1.05
CA ARG A 91 2.30 2.31 -0.10
C ARG A 91 1.25 2.99 0.79
N CYS A 92 0.19 2.28 1.17
CA CYS A 92 -0.87 2.82 2.01
C CYS A 92 -0.46 3.07 3.48
N HIS A 93 0.78 2.75 3.84
CA HIS A 93 1.37 2.88 5.16
C HIS A 93 2.31 4.09 5.29
N VAL A 94 2.56 4.82 4.19
CA VAL A 94 3.49 5.96 4.16
C VAL A 94 2.79 7.29 4.45
#